data_AF-A0A7J2ISP7-F1
#
_entry.id   AF-A0A7J2ISP7-F1
#
_cell.length_a   1.000
_cell.length_b   1.000
_cell.length_c   1.000
_cell.angle_alpha   90.00
_cell.angle_beta   90.00
_cell.angle_gamma   90.00
#
_symmetry.space_group_name_H-M   'P 1'
#
loop_
_entity.id
_entity.type
_entity.pdbx_description
1 polymer ?
#
loop_
_entity_poly.entity_id
_entity_poly.type
_entity_poly.pdbx_seq_one_letter_code
_entity_poly.pdbx_strand_id
1 'polypeptide(L)'
;MQILKIEVAVIPLQNIIIQPFTGKVVRQILFKVAEKVEAEELLESLSSRASHKPYSITPLYCGGVPVFRTPSDSKPLCLRKGLEYGFRACFVVRSLDIIKVLYGFLEDVEIYGSKRVSVRITGTEILDETALGIP
;
A
#
# COMPACT_ATOMS: atom_id res chain seq x y z
N MET A 1 -14.89 -13.83 -10.46
CA MET A 1 -14.38 -12.71 -9.64
C MET A 1 -13.06 -12.21 -10.23
N GLN A 2 -12.74 -10.92 -10.12
CA GLN A 2 -11.44 -10.38 -10.53
C GLN A 2 -10.65 -9.87 -9.32
N ILE A 3 -9.33 -10.11 -9.31
CA ILE A 3 -8.42 -9.63 -8.27
C ILE A 3 -7.34 -8.78 -8.93
N LEU A 4 -7.22 -7.53 -8.50
CA LEU A 4 -6.14 -6.64 -8.89
C LEU A 4 -5.01 -6.77 -7.86
N LYS A 5 -3.84 -7.22 -8.30
CA LYS A 5 -2.62 -7.25 -7.52
C LYS A 5 -1.67 -6.17 -8.03
N ILE A 6 -1.13 -5.39 -7.10
CA ILE A 6 -0.12 -4.38 -7.38
C ILE A 6 1.12 -4.59 -6.51
N GLU A 7 2.27 -4.31 -7.10
CA GLU A 7 3.54 -4.14 -6.41
C GLU A 7 3.93 -2.67 -6.47
N VAL A 8 4.31 -2.11 -5.33
CA VAL A 8 4.54 -0.67 -5.18
C VAL A 8 5.90 -0.46 -4.53
N ALA A 9 6.73 0.38 -5.16
CA ALA A 9 7.92 0.94 -4.55
C ALA A 9 7.59 2.26 -3.84
N VAL A 10 8.23 2.46 -2.69
CA VAL A 10 8.07 3.60 -1.78
C VAL A 10 9.46 4.16 -1.48
N ILE A 11 9.72 5.39 -1.87
CA ILE A 11 11.01 6.07 -1.69
C ILE A 11 10.82 7.31 -0.81
N PRO A 12 11.32 7.32 0.44
CA PRO A 12 11.20 8.47 1.32
C PRO A 12 12.00 9.67 0.83
N LEU A 13 11.40 10.86 0.81
CA LEU A 13 12.09 12.10 0.42
C LEU A 13 12.91 12.71 1.57
N GLN A 14 12.68 12.21 2.78
CA GLN A 14 13.38 12.56 4.00
C GLN A 14 13.51 11.32 4.90
N ASN A 15 14.34 11.39 5.95
CA ASN A 15 14.33 10.36 6.98
C ASN A 15 13.02 10.44 7.77
N ILE A 16 12.33 9.31 7.94
CA ILE A 16 11.01 9.25 8.59
C ILE A 16 11.07 8.22 9.71
N ILE A 17 10.76 8.64 10.94
CA ILE A 17 10.48 7.69 12.03
C ILE A 17 9.07 7.14 11.80
N ILE A 18 8.96 5.82 11.79
CA ILE A 18 7.70 5.14 11.49
C ILE A 18 7.27 4.23 12.63
N GLN A 19 6.01 3.82 12.58
CA GLN A 19 5.42 2.89 13.53
C GLN A 19 6.07 1.50 13.41
N PRO A 20 6.18 0.73 14.52
CA PRO A 20 6.73 -0.63 14.52
C PRO A 20 6.11 -1.59 13.51
N PHE A 21 4.80 -1.45 13.29
CA PHE A 21 4.03 -2.26 12.36
C PHE A 21 3.82 -1.50 11.05
N THR A 22 4.62 -1.84 10.04
CA THR A 22 4.66 -1.10 8.77
C THR A 22 3.42 -1.29 7.91
N GLY A 23 2.55 -2.26 8.20
CA GLY A 23 1.22 -2.37 7.58
C GLY A 23 0.34 -1.14 7.83
N LYS A 24 0.51 -0.44 8.96
CA LYS A 24 -0.18 0.84 9.22
C LYS A 24 0.34 1.98 8.33
N VAL A 25 1.64 1.96 8.01
CA VAL A 25 2.25 2.89 7.05
C VAL A 25 1.68 2.65 5.66
N VAL A 26 1.65 1.38 5.22
CA VAL A 26 1.10 0.98 3.93
C VAL A 26 -0.38 1.39 3.82
N ARG A 27 -1.19 1.13 4.86
CA ARG A 27 -2.58 1.56 4.89
C ARG A 27 -2.72 3.09 4.78
N GLN A 28 -1.85 3.86 5.42
CA GLN A 28 -1.85 5.32 5.31
C GLN A 28 -1.49 5.80 3.90
N ILE A 29 -0.50 5.17 3.26
CA ILE A 29 -0.15 5.44 1.86
C ILE A 29 -1.36 5.18 0.97
N LEU A 30 -2.00 4.01 1.10
CA LEU A 30 -3.18 3.65 0.31
C LEU A 30 -4.34 4.63 0.52
N PHE A 31 -4.58 5.08 1.75
CA PHE A 31 -5.56 6.13 2.02
C PHE A 31 -5.26 7.40 1.23
N LYS A 32 -4.01 7.86 1.26
CA LYS A 32 -3.61 9.11 0.61
C LYS A 32 -3.65 9.02 -0.91
N VAL A 33 -3.28 7.86 -1.45
CA VAL A 33 -3.43 7.53 -2.87
C VAL A 33 -4.92 7.58 -3.26
N ALA A 34 -5.79 6.92 -2.49
CA ALA A 34 -7.22 6.87 -2.77
C ALA A 34 -7.91 8.23 -2.64
N GLU A 35 -7.56 9.02 -1.61
CA GLU A 35 -8.05 10.40 -1.41
C GLU A 35 -7.71 11.27 -2.62
N LYS A 36 -6.49 11.15 -3.14
CA LYS A 36 -5.99 11.98 -4.25
C LYS A 36 -6.69 11.72 -5.57
N VAL A 37 -7.13 10.49 -5.81
CA VAL A 37 -7.79 10.09 -7.07
C VAL A 37 -9.30 9.88 -6.91
N GLU A 38 -9.85 10.29 -5.76
CA GLU A 38 -11.28 10.19 -5.47
C GLU A 38 -11.81 8.76 -5.66
N ALA A 39 -11.04 7.76 -5.23
CA ALA A 39 -11.45 6.34 -5.25
C ALA A 39 -12.29 6.02 -4.00
N GLU A 40 -13.55 6.45 -4.03
CA GLU A 40 -14.50 6.37 -2.91
C GLU A 40 -14.66 4.93 -2.39
N GLU A 41 -14.76 3.93 -3.28
CA GLU A 41 -14.94 2.53 -2.87
C GLU A 41 -13.74 2.02 -2.05
N LEU A 42 -12.52 2.43 -2.44
CA LEU A 42 -11.33 2.07 -1.69
C LEU A 42 -11.27 2.83 -0.36
N LEU A 43 -11.64 4.11 -0.32
CA LEU A 43 -11.70 4.90 0.92
C LEU A 43 -12.67 4.30 1.94
N GLU A 44 -13.86 3.92 1.48
CA GLU A 44 -14.86 3.23 2.31
C GLU A 44 -14.32 1.90 2.82
N SER A 45 -13.74 1.08 1.93
CA SER A 45 -13.14 -0.21 2.30
C SER A 45 -12.01 -0.06 3.31
N LEU A 46 -11.13 0.92 3.11
CA LEU A 46 -10.04 1.21 4.02
C LEU A 46 -10.57 1.67 5.38
N SER A 47 -11.61 2.50 5.42
CA SER A 47 -12.25 3.03 6.64
C SER A 47 -13.12 2.02 7.38
N SER A 48 -13.63 1.01 6.68
CA SER A 48 -14.59 0.04 7.20
C SER A 48 -14.08 -0.73 8.42
N ARG A 49 -15.01 -1.00 9.34
CA ARG A 49 -14.82 -1.89 10.51
C ARG A 49 -15.32 -3.32 10.26
N ALA A 50 -15.72 -3.63 9.03
CA ALA A 50 -16.13 -4.98 8.65
C ALA A 50 -15.04 -6.01 8.99
N SER A 51 -15.46 -7.20 9.44
CA SER A 51 -14.57 -8.30 9.78
C SER A 51 -13.79 -8.82 8.57
N HIS A 52 -14.40 -8.77 7.38
CA HIS A 52 -13.81 -9.20 6.13
C HIS A 52 -13.70 -8.01 5.18
N LYS A 53 -12.46 -7.65 4.83
CA LYS A 53 -12.17 -6.55 3.92
C LYS A 53 -11.87 -7.08 2.52
N PRO A 54 -12.31 -6.43 1.45
CA PRO A 54 -12.08 -6.87 0.07
C PRO A 54 -10.66 -6.56 -0.42
N TYR A 55 -9.67 -6.55 0.49
CA TYR A 55 -8.27 -6.32 0.15
C TYR A 55 -7.33 -7.00 1.15
N SER A 56 -6.11 -7.25 0.71
CA SER A 56 -4.99 -7.70 1.54
C SER A 56 -3.76 -6.86 1.22
N ILE A 57 -2.97 -6.53 2.25
CA ILE A 57 -1.77 -5.71 2.12
C ILE A 57 -0.63 -6.36 2.88
N THR A 58 0.58 -6.27 2.32
CA THR A 58 1.79 -6.69 3.02
C THR A 58 2.36 -5.56 3.88
N PRO A 59 3.24 -5.85 4.85
CA PRO A 59 4.11 -4.82 5.42
C PRO A 59 5.05 -4.23 4.35
N LEU A 60 5.81 -3.20 4.74
CA LEU A 60 6.93 -2.71 3.94
C LEU A 60 8.08 -3.72 3.96
N TYR A 61 8.78 -3.84 2.84
CA TYR A 61 9.98 -4.64 2.65
C TYR A 61 11.14 -3.76 2.22
N CYS A 62 12.35 -4.14 2.59
CA CYS A 62 13.60 -3.52 2.13
C CYS A 62 14.54 -4.66 1.72
N GLY A 63 14.92 -4.73 0.45
CA GLY A 63 15.78 -5.81 -0.07
C GLY A 63 15.21 -7.22 0.17
N GLY A 64 13.88 -7.39 0.07
CA GLY A 64 13.21 -8.67 0.28
C GLY A 64 12.95 -9.04 1.75
N VAL A 65 13.41 -8.23 2.71
CA VAL A 65 13.20 -8.46 4.15
C VAL A 65 12.07 -7.57 4.66
N PRO A 66 11.08 -8.08 5.40
CA PRO A 66 10.03 -7.25 5.98
C PRO A 66 10.63 -6.28 6.99
N VAL A 67 10.20 -5.03 6.90
CA VAL A 67 10.60 -3.95 7.80
C VAL A 67 9.62 -3.94 8.97
N PHE A 68 10.09 -4.32 10.14
CA PHE A 68 9.32 -4.29 11.38
C PHE A 68 10.28 -4.07 12.55
N ARG A 69 9.73 -3.69 13.70
CA ARG A 69 10.48 -3.60 14.95
C ARG A 69 10.09 -4.73 15.89
N THR A 70 11.07 -5.33 16.52
CA THR A 70 10.94 -6.30 17.61
C THR A 70 11.05 -5.61 18.98
N PRO A 71 10.52 -6.21 20.06
CA PRO A 71 10.67 -5.66 21.40
C PRO A 71 12.13 -5.45 21.84
N SER A 72 13.07 -6.21 21.29
CA SER A 72 14.51 -6.12 21.57
C SER A 72 15.23 -4.94 20.91
N ASP A 73 14.61 -4.28 19.94
CA ASP A 73 15.27 -3.20 19.21
C ASP A 73 15.37 -1.92 20.05
N SER A 74 16.58 -1.40 20.23
CA SER A 74 16.84 -0.17 21.01
C SER A 74 16.57 1.12 20.25
N LYS A 75 16.52 1.08 18.92
CA LYS A 75 16.35 2.26 18.05
C LYS A 75 14.94 2.30 17.44
N PRO A 76 14.40 3.50 17.18
CA PRO A 76 13.16 3.63 16.44
C PRO A 76 13.31 3.10 15.01
N LEU A 77 12.24 2.55 14.47
CA LEU A 77 12.18 2.12 13.07
C LEU A 77 12.16 3.36 12.18
N CYS A 78 13.05 3.40 11.18
CA CYS A 78 13.23 4.57 10.34
C CYS A 78 13.29 4.19 8.86
N LEU A 79 12.47 4.87 8.05
CA LEU A 79 12.65 4.88 6.60
C LEU A 79 13.74 5.88 6.24
N ARG A 80 14.78 5.43 5.55
CA ARG A 80 15.92 6.25 5.17
C ARG A 80 15.63 6.98 3.87
N LYS A 81 16.00 8.26 3.82
CA LYS A 81 15.87 9.10 2.62
C LYS A 81 16.51 8.41 1.42
N GLY A 82 15.78 8.34 0.31
CA GLY A 82 16.25 7.79 -0.96
C GLY A 82 16.40 6.28 -1.01
N LEU A 83 16.21 5.57 0.11
CA LEU A 83 16.23 4.11 0.11
C LEU A 83 14.88 3.58 -0.39
N GLU A 84 14.92 2.58 -1.27
CA GLU A 84 13.72 1.96 -1.79
C GLU A 84 13.15 0.94 -0.81
N TYR A 85 11.86 1.08 -0.54
CA TYR A 85 11.04 0.12 0.16
C TYR A 85 9.96 -0.37 -0.79
N GLY A 86 9.35 -1.53 -0.50
CA GLY A 86 8.26 -2.05 -1.32
C GLY A 86 7.15 -2.68 -0.51
N PHE A 87 5.95 -2.69 -1.06
CA PHE A 87 4.85 -3.51 -0.53
C PHE A 87 4.01 -4.05 -1.69
N ARG A 88 3.14 -5.02 -1.36
CA ARG A 88 2.14 -5.56 -2.26
C ARG A 88 0.76 -5.31 -1.70
N ALA A 89 -0.19 -5.04 -2.60
CA ALA A 89 -1.60 -4.95 -2.25
C ALA A 89 -2.43 -5.74 -3.26
N CYS A 90 -3.44 -6.45 -2.77
CA CYS A 90 -4.42 -7.16 -3.57
C CYS A 90 -5.80 -6.62 -3.25
N PHE A 91 -6.61 -6.36 -4.27
CA PHE A 91 -7.96 -5.83 -4.15
C PHE A 91 -8.92 -6.73 -4.94
N VAL A 92 -10.08 -7.03 -4.35
CA VAL A 92 -11.19 -7.62 -5.11
C VAL A 92 -11.80 -6.51 -5.96
N VAL A 93 -11.82 -6.72 -7.28
CA VAL A 93 -12.38 -5.76 -8.23
C VAL A 93 -13.89 -5.95 -8.27
N ARG A 94 -14.63 -4.99 -7.72
CA ARG A 94 -16.11 -4.95 -7.78
C ARG A 94 -16.63 -3.90 -8.76
N SER A 95 -15.82 -2.87 -9.04
CA SER A 95 -16.11 -1.82 -9.99
C SER A 95 -14.83 -1.34 -10.66
N LEU A 96 -14.94 -0.56 -11.74
CA LEU A 96 -13.78 0.08 -12.37
C LEU A 96 -13.20 1.22 -11.52
N ASP A 97 -13.88 1.66 -10.45
CA ASP A 97 -13.39 2.73 -9.57
C ASP A 97 -12.05 2.36 -8.92
N ILE A 98 -11.86 1.08 -8.59
CA ILE A 98 -10.61 0.58 -8.01
C ILE A 98 -9.41 0.75 -8.96
N ILE A 99 -9.64 0.86 -10.27
CA ILE A 99 -8.58 1.08 -11.26
C ILE A 99 -8.03 2.50 -11.14
N LYS A 100 -8.83 3.48 -10.68
CA LYS A 100 -8.37 4.86 -10.47
C LYS A 100 -7.18 4.93 -9.52
N VAL A 101 -7.14 4.01 -8.55
CA VAL A 101 -6.06 3.87 -7.56
C VAL A 101 -4.69 3.72 -8.24
N LEU A 102 -4.64 3.10 -9.42
CA LEU A 102 -3.39 2.94 -10.17
C LEU A 102 -2.77 4.30 -10.53
N TYR A 103 -3.58 5.31 -10.87
CA TYR A 103 -3.11 6.65 -11.19
C TYR A 103 -2.57 7.40 -9.97
N GLY A 104 -3.05 7.06 -8.77
CA GLY A 104 -2.61 7.74 -7.54
C GLY A 104 -1.18 7.37 -7.11
N PHE A 105 -0.62 6.30 -7.69
CA PHE A 105 0.77 5.88 -7.50
C PHE A 105 1.75 6.52 -8.48
N LEU A 106 1.41 7.63 -9.13
CA LEU A 106 2.31 8.30 -10.09
C LEU A 106 3.09 9.47 -9.48
N GLU A 107 2.86 9.79 -8.20
CA GLU A 107 3.36 11.00 -7.57
C GLU A 107 3.72 10.79 -6.09
N ASP A 108 4.23 11.85 -5.48
CA ASP A 108 4.48 11.89 -4.05
C ASP A 108 3.18 11.93 -3.23
N VAL A 109 3.19 11.24 -2.09
CA VAL A 109 2.11 11.27 -1.10
C VAL A 109 2.63 11.71 0.27
N GLU A 110 1.76 12.37 1.02
CA GLU A 110 2.06 12.82 2.38
C GLU A 110 1.58 11.79 3.42
N ILE A 111 2.50 11.32 4.25
CA ILE A 111 2.24 10.50 5.42
C ILE A 111 2.60 11.27 6.70
N TYR A 112 1.98 10.90 7.82
CA TYR A 112 2.17 11.56 9.12
C TYR A 112 1.98 13.09 9.10
N GLY A 113 1.13 13.60 8.20
CA GLY A 113 0.74 15.02 8.11
C GLY A 113 1.82 15.99 7.65
N SER A 114 3.02 15.51 7.30
CA SER A 114 4.13 16.38 6.84
C SER A 114 5.28 15.64 6.15
N LYS A 115 5.30 14.31 6.19
CA LYS A 115 6.41 13.50 5.67
C LYS A 115 6.05 13.02 4.28
N ARG A 116 6.94 13.19 3.31
CA ARG A 116 6.65 12.84 1.93
C ARG A 116 7.39 11.58 1.51
N VAL A 117 6.68 10.72 0.79
CA VAL A 117 7.22 9.53 0.13
C VAL A 117 6.81 9.56 -1.33
N SER A 118 7.75 9.29 -2.22
CA SER A 118 7.45 9.01 -3.63
C SER A 118 6.96 7.57 -3.72
N VAL A 119 5.85 7.35 -4.41
CA VAL A 119 5.30 6.02 -4.63
C VAL A 119 5.21 5.74 -6.11
N ARG A 120 5.49 4.51 -6.52
CA ARG A 120 5.38 4.06 -7.92
C ARG A 120 4.96 2.60 -7.99
N ILE A 121 4.10 2.28 -8.95
CA ILE A 121 3.81 0.89 -9.29
C ILE A 121 5.02 0.29 -10.00
N THR A 122 5.48 -0.87 -9.54
CA THR A 122 6.54 -1.66 -10.16
C THR A 122 6.03 -2.94 -10.81
N GLY A 123 4.80 -3.36 -10.49
CA GLY A 123 4.16 -4.52 -11.07
C GLY A 123 2.64 -4.44 -10.92
N THR A 124 1.91 -4.94 -11.91
CA THR A 124 0.44 -5.03 -11.86
C THR A 124 0.00 -6.31 -12.54
N GLU A 125 -0.95 -6.99 -11.91
CA GLU A 125 -1.50 -8.26 -12.37
C GLU A 125 -3.00 -8.26 -12.09
N ILE A 126 -3.80 -8.67 -13.07
CA ILE A 126 -5.23 -8.92 -12.89
C ILE A 126 -5.44 -10.42 -13.02
N LEU A 127 -5.95 -11.03 -11.95
CA LEU A 127 -6.33 -12.43 -11.93
C LEU A 127 -7.84 -12.52 -12.11
N ASP A 128 -8.27 -13.24 -13.13
CA ASP A 128 -9.67 -13.54 -13.37
C ASP A 128 -9.96 -15.00 -12.97
N GLU A 129 -10.91 -15.19 -12.06
CA GLU A 129 -11.35 -16.52 -11.62
C GLU A 129 -11.85 -17.40 -12.76
N THR A 130 -12.46 -16.80 -13.79
CA THR A 130 -12.92 -17.55 -14.98
C THR A 130 -11.75 -18.16 -15.76
N ALA A 131 -10.58 -17.53 -15.71
CA ALA A 131 -9.35 -18.05 -16.31
C ALA A 131 -8.71 -19.18 -15.49
N LEU A 132 -9.12 -19.36 -14.22
CA LEU A 132 -8.61 -20.40 -13.32
C LEU A 132 -9.45 -21.70 -13.36
N GLY A 133 -10.49 -21.75 -14.19
CA GLY A 133 -11.33 -22.95 -14.35
C GLY A 133 -12.16 -23.29 -13.10
N ILE A 134 -12.33 -22.33 -12.20
CA ILE A 134 -13.24 -22.43 -11.06
C ILE A 134 -14.60 -21.90 -11.55
N PRO A 135 -15.66 -22.72 -11.55
CA PRO A 135 -16.97 -22.37 -12.12
C PRO A 135 -17.68 -21.24 -11.36
#